data_AF-A0A3B9RRR5-F1
#
_entry.id   AF-A0A3B9RRR5-F1
#
_cell.length_a   1.000
_cell.length_b   1.000
_cell.length_c   1.000
_cell.angle_alpha   90.00
_cell.angle_beta   90.00
_cell.angle_gamma   90.00
#
_symmetry.space_group_name_H-M   'P 1'
#
loop_
_entity.id
_entity.type
_entity.pdbx_description
1 polymer ?
#
loop_
_entity_poly.entity_id
_entity_poly.type
_entity_poly.pdbx_seq_one_letter_code
_entity_poly.pdbx_strand_id
1 'polypeptide(L)'
;MTDSIADRLPVSYKQIPYTKGYAKLLSSYPDARSWYASREKLDALVLINTTKLSSNDRIRLYWYEIFSDTTTLIFDRVLVNKTPLEIQEEIGRALLARTAGPKYGLLIFDNYTSSIGIDINSEPLVLKDGQELLLFGDYTISLGGELYVPAQIEISLLPNTITHVPSTLKRAELGDIRLSSTLGKVQWFVDGAFRDTSVDLSISSSMVPLVIVAQKEGFASKTLQVHKPVQEISVSLHPEWMTSSALLQEEQRDFYKSLRNTMLVFGLYVASITLSQTFEEANPLWQPLQVATSGFALVSTLHTIMNLASYAALASSGVR
;
A
#
# COMPACT_ATOMS: atom_id res chain seq x y z
N MET A 1 6.72 26.81 -9.59
CA MET A 1 5.90 28.00 -9.26
C MET A 1 4.45 27.57 -9.37
N THR A 2 3.90 27.04 -8.28
CA THR A 2 2.51 26.56 -8.19
C THR A 2 1.80 27.47 -7.20
N ASP A 3 1.46 28.67 -7.66
CA ASP A 3 0.42 29.47 -7.00
C ASP A 3 -0.88 28.68 -7.16
N SER A 4 -1.46 28.23 -6.06
CA SER A 4 -2.75 27.56 -6.10
C SER A 4 -3.78 28.56 -6.65
N ILE A 5 -4.45 28.21 -7.74
CA ILE A 5 -5.50 29.05 -8.35
C ILE A 5 -6.62 29.34 -7.33
N ALA A 6 -6.77 28.46 -6.32
CA ALA A 6 -7.70 28.62 -5.21
C ALA A 6 -7.47 29.90 -4.37
N ASP A 7 -6.22 30.38 -4.22
CA ASP A 7 -5.92 31.62 -3.49
C ASP A 7 -6.24 32.90 -4.30
N ARG A 8 -6.69 32.75 -5.55
CA ARG A 8 -7.05 33.84 -6.46
C ARG A 8 -8.53 33.86 -6.82
N LEU A 9 -9.40 33.26 -6.03
CA LEU A 9 -10.83 33.40 -6.23
C LEU A 9 -11.25 34.85 -5.92
N PRO A 10 -11.81 35.61 -6.90
CA PRO A 10 -12.12 37.03 -6.74
C PRO A 10 -13.42 37.26 -5.94
N VAL A 11 -13.74 36.40 -4.97
CA VAL A 11 -15.06 36.37 -4.32
C VAL A 11 -14.92 36.60 -2.82
N SER A 12 -15.59 37.64 -2.33
CA SER A 12 -15.73 37.94 -0.91
C SER A 12 -17.13 37.54 -0.44
N TYR A 13 -17.20 36.76 0.64
CA TYR A 13 -18.48 36.30 1.20
C TYR A 13 -18.90 37.21 2.36
N LYS A 14 -20.09 37.79 2.25
CA LYS A 14 -20.74 38.52 3.35
C LYS A 14 -21.90 37.67 3.89
N GLN A 15 -21.80 37.22 5.13
CA GLN A 15 -22.92 36.54 5.78
C GLN A 15 -24.00 37.56 6.16
N ILE A 16 -25.23 37.30 5.73
CA ILE A 16 -26.38 38.16 6.00
C ILE A 16 -27.31 37.43 6.98
N PRO A 17 -27.75 38.07 8.08
CA PRO A 17 -28.61 37.42 9.06
C PRO A 17 -29.94 37.02 8.44
N TYR A 18 -30.31 35.75 8.66
CA TYR A 18 -31.56 35.20 8.16
C TYR A 18 -32.78 35.88 8.80
N THR A 19 -33.66 36.42 7.98
CA THR A 19 -34.94 36.98 8.42
C THR A 19 -36.09 36.30 7.68
N LYS A 20 -37.00 35.64 8.40
CA LYS A 20 -38.10 34.82 7.84
C LYS A 20 -38.95 35.57 6.79
N GLY A 21 -39.20 36.87 7.00
CA GLY A 21 -40.01 37.69 6.09
C GLY A 21 -39.37 37.87 4.70
N TYR A 22 -38.05 38.08 4.64
CA TYR A 22 -37.34 38.27 3.38
C TYR A 22 -37.23 36.97 2.58
N ALA A 23 -37.07 35.82 3.22
CA ALA A 23 -36.99 34.53 2.52
C ALA A 23 -38.24 34.23 1.66
N LYS A 24 -39.44 34.54 2.17
CA LYS A 24 -40.69 34.35 1.42
C LYS A 24 -40.85 35.35 0.28
N LEU A 25 -40.42 36.60 0.50
CA LEU A 25 -40.45 37.65 -0.53
C LEU A 25 -39.49 37.34 -1.68
N LEU A 26 -38.24 36.96 -1.37
CA LEU A 26 -37.21 36.64 -2.35
C LEU A 26 -37.53 35.39 -3.18
N SER A 27 -38.21 34.41 -2.58
CA SER A 27 -38.65 33.22 -3.30
C SER A 27 -39.84 33.48 -4.23
N SER A 28 -40.81 34.31 -3.79
CA SER A 28 -42.09 34.50 -4.49
C SER A 28 -42.07 35.61 -5.55
N TYR A 29 -41.23 36.64 -5.36
CA TYR A 29 -41.21 37.82 -6.22
C TYR A 29 -39.80 38.05 -6.79
N PRO A 30 -39.60 37.95 -8.12
CA PRO A 30 -38.32 38.23 -8.77
C PRO A 30 -37.79 39.65 -8.48
N ASP A 31 -38.67 40.66 -8.54
CA ASP A 31 -38.32 42.06 -8.30
C ASP A 31 -37.76 42.34 -6.89
N ALA A 32 -38.11 41.49 -5.91
CA ALA A 32 -37.57 41.60 -4.56
C ALA A 32 -36.08 41.23 -4.50
N ARG A 33 -35.57 40.43 -5.45
CA ARG A 33 -34.19 39.95 -5.50
C ARG A 33 -33.24 41.07 -5.90
N SER A 34 -33.56 41.80 -6.97
CA SER A 34 -32.77 42.94 -7.47
C SER A 34 -32.70 44.07 -6.44
N TRP A 35 -33.83 44.38 -5.79
CA TRP A 35 -33.91 45.35 -4.69
C TRP A 35 -33.03 44.94 -3.50
N TYR A 36 -33.12 43.69 -3.07
CA TYR A 36 -32.39 43.21 -1.91
C TYR A 36 -30.88 43.13 -2.17
N ALA A 37 -30.46 42.65 -3.35
CA ALA A 37 -29.07 42.61 -3.77
C ALA A 37 -28.46 44.02 -3.83
N SER A 38 -29.19 44.99 -4.41
CA SER A 38 -28.77 46.40 -4.47
C SER A 38 -28.63 47.02 -3.07
N ARG A 39 -29.59 46.78 -2.18
CA ARG A 39 -29.59 47.32 -0.81
C ARG A 39 -28.39 46.85 0.00
N GLU A 40 -28.05 45.57 -0.11
CA GLU A 40 -26.95 44.96 0.63
C GLU A 40 -25.59 45.10 -0.04
N LYS A 41 -25.54 45.72 -1.24
CA LYS A 41 -24.36 45.89 -2.10
C LYS A 41 -23.72 44.56 -2.48
N LEU A 42 -24.52 43.65 -3.03
CA LEU A 42 -24.12 42.31 -3.43
C LEU A 42 -24.16 42.17 -4.95
N ASP A 43 -23.17 41.47 -5.51
CA ASP A 43 -23.14 41.13 -6.93
C ASP A 43 -24.04 39.93 -7.26
N ALA A 44 -24.27 39.06 -6.27
CA ALA A 44 -25.10 37.88 -6.40
C ALA A 44 -25.79 37.48 -5.08
N LEU A 45 -26.89 36.75 -5.21
CA LEU A 45 -27.64 36.15 -4.09
C LEU A 45 -27.70 34.63 -4.25
N VAL A 46 -27.41 33.91 -3.17
CA VAL A 46 -27.64 32.47 -3.06
C VAL A 46 -28.99 32.25 -2.38
N LEU A 47 -29.93 31.64 -3.11
CA LEU A 47 -31.26 31.30 -2.60
C LEU A 47 -31.32 29.79 -2.34
N ILE A 48 -31.54 29.42 -1.08
CA ILE A 48 -31.68 28.04 -0.66
C ILE A 48 -33.17 27.74 -0.50
N ASN A 49 -33.66 26.74 -1.24
CA ASN A 49 -35.02 26.25 -1.12
C ASN A 49 -35.00 24.79 -0.66
N THR A 50 -35.64 24.52 0.47
CA THR A 50 -35.81 23.17 1.03
C THR A 50 -37.27 22.79 0.92
N THR A 51 -37.56 21.74 0.15
CA THR A 51 -38.90 21.21 -0.06
C THR A 51 -39.00 19.81 0.52
N LYS A 52 -40.01 19.58 1.37
CA LYS A 52 -40.25 18.25 1.95
C LYS A 52 -41.06 17.39 0.98
N LEU A 53 -40.49 16.25 0.58
CA LEU A 53 -41.10 15.23 -0.29
C LEU A 53 -41.36 13.98 0.54
N SER A 54 -42.59 13.84 1.03
CA SER A 54 -43.05 12.74 1.91
C SER A 54 -42.12 12.47 3.10
N SER A 55 -41.13 11.59 2.94
CA SER A 55 -40.14 11.17 3.95
C SER A 55 -38.75 11.78 3.76
N ASN A 56 -38.49 12.45 2.64
CA ASN A 56 -37.19 12.98 2.24
C ASN A 56 -37.24 14.49 2.05
N ASP A 57 -36.12 15.17 2.24
CA ASP A 57 -36.00 16.60 1.96
C ASP A 57 -35.27 16.80 0.63
N ARG A 58 -35.73 17.71 -0.22
CA ARG A 58 -35.02 18.13 -1.43
C ARG A 58 -34.48 19.54 -1.24
N ILE A 59 -33.19 19.69 -1.46
CA ILE A 59 -32.48 20.96 -1.37
C ILE A 59 -32.15 21.43 -2.78
N ARG A 60 -32.54 22.66 -3.08
CA ARG A 60 -32.19 23.36 -4.31
C ARG A 60 -31.46 24.65 -3.96
N LEU A 61 -30.32 24.88 -4.59
CA LEU A 61 -29.64 26.17 -4.54
C LEU A 61 -29.77 26.88 -5.88
N TYR A 62 -30.23 28.12 -5.81
CA TYR A 62 -30.28 29.02 -6.94
C TYR A 62 -29.28 30.15 -6.76
N TRP A 63 -28.61 30.51 -7.84
CA TRP A 63 -27.71 31.64 -7.94
C TRP A 63 -28.37 32.74 -8.75
N TYR A 64 -28.63 33.87 -8.09
CA TYR A 64 -29.17 35.08 -8.72
C TYR A 64 -28.05 36.08 -8.93
N GLU A 65 -27.90 36.59 -10.15
CA GLU A 65 -26.93 37.62 -10.50
C GLU A 65 -27.61 38.95 -10.75
N ILE A 66 -27.10 40.01 -10.14
CA ILE A 66 -27.71 41.33 -10.25
C ILE A 66 -27.56 41.95 -11.64
N PHE A 67 -26.40 41.74 -12.29
CA PHE A 67 -26.08 42.37 -13.57
C PHE A 67 -26.81 41.73 -14.76
N SER A 68 -27.02 40.42 -14.70
CA SER A 68 -27.73 39.69 -15.75
C SER A 68 -29.22 39.53 -15.45
N ASP A 69 -29.65 39.84 -14.22
CA ASP A 69 -30.99 39.59 -13.67
C ASP A 69 -31.45 38.13 -13.89
N THR A 70 -30.51 37.20 -13.93
CA THR A 70 -30.79 35.78 -14.15
C THR A 70 -30.73 34.99 -12.86
N THR A 71 -31.66 34.05 -12.71
CA THR A 71 -31.64 33.05 -11.64
C THR A 71 -31.33 31.69 -12.24
N THR A 72 -30.22 31.09 -11.83
CA THR A 72 -29.77 29.78 -12.33
C THR A 72 -29.81 28.75 -11.21
N LEU A 73 -30.25 27.52 -11.51
CA LEU A 73 -30.18 26.41 -10.57
C LEU A 73 -28.76 25.84 -10.60
N ILE A 74 -28.04 25.89 -9.48
CA ILE A 74 -26.65 25.43 -9.40
C ILE A 74 -26.50 24.10 -8.65
N PHE A 75 -27.51 23.72 -7.86
CA PHE A 75 -27.52 22.45 -7.13
C PHE A 75 -28.95 21.98 -6.90
N ASP A 76 -29.18 20.67 -7.09
CA ASP A 76 -30.47 20.03 -6.84
C ASP A 76 -30.25 18.58 -6.39
N ARG A 77 -30.59 18.29 -5.13
CA ARG A 77 -30.48 16.94 -4.56
C ARG A 77 -31.67 16.61 -3.68
N VAL A 78 -32.07 15.34 -3.72
CA VAL A 78 -32.97 14.73 -2.76
C VAL A 78 -32.13 14.03 -1.69
N LEU A 79 -32.31 14.43 -0.44
CA LEU A 79 -31.71 13.79 0.73
C LEU A 79 -32.44 12.49 1.03
N VAL A 80 -31.78 11.36 0.79
CA VAL A 80 -32.28 10.03 1.15
C VAL A 80 -31.47 9.53 2.32
N ASN A 81 -32.08 9.45 3.51
CA ASN A 81 -31.41 9.04 4.76
C ASN A 81 -30.14 9.84 5.13
N LYS A 82 -29.98 11.05 4.57
CA LYS A 82 -28.84 11.92 4.81
C LYS A 82 -29.26 13.21 5.50
N THR A 83 -28.42 13.73 6.37
CA THR A 83 -28.59 15.07 6.93
C THR A 83 -28.05 16.16 5.98
N PRO A 84 -28.50 17.42 6.07
CA PRO A 84 -27.94 18.52 5.28
C PRO A 84 -26.43 18.74 5.50
N LEU A 85 -25.91 18.35 6.67
CA LEU A 85 -24.48 18.45 6.98
C LEU A 85 -23.65 17.49 6.12
N GLU A 86 -24.19 16.31 5.81
CA GLU A 86 -23.50 15.28 5.01
C GLU A 86 -23.36 15.66 3.53
N ILE A 87 -24.12 16.65 3.05
CA ILE A 87 -24.00 17.16 1.67
C ILE A 87 -23.29 18.51 1.58
N GLN A 88 -22.72 19.00 2.69
CA GLN A 88 -22.05 20.30 2.73
C GLN A 88 -20.92 20.40 1.69
N GLU A 89 -20.18 19.31 1.49
CA GLU A 89 -19.11 19.26 0.50
C GLU A 89 -19.64 19.37 -0.93
N GLU A 90 -20.74 18.66 -1.26
CA GLU A 90 -21.38 18.75 -2.58
C GLU A 90 -21.91 20.18 -2.84
N ILE A 91 -22.48 20.83 -1.82
CA ILE A 91 -22.92 22.24 -1.90
C ILE A 91 -21.70 23.15 -2.11
N GLY A 92 -20.62 22.92 -1.36
CA GLY A 92 -19.37 23.68 -1.50
C GLY A 92 -18.78 23.59 -2.91
N ARG A 93 -18.80 22.40 -3.52
CA ARG A 93 -18.35 22.19 -4.91
C ARG A 93 -19.22 22.94 -5.93
N ALA A 94 -20.55 22.92 -5.75
CA ALA A 94 -21.46 23.67 -6.61
C ALA A 94 -21.24 25.19 -6.52
N LEU A 95 -21.01 25.71 -5.31
CA LEU A 95 -20.66 27.11 -5.11
C LEU A 95 -19.29 27.44 -5.73
N LEU A 96 -18.28 26.61 -5.47
CA LEU A 96 -16.93 26.78 -6.01
C LEU A 96 -16.96 26.86 -7.55
N ALA A 97 -17.61 25.89 -8.20
CA ALA A 97 -17.74 25.85 -9.66
C ALA A 97 -18.40 27.12 -10.22
N ARG A 98 -19.40 27.68 -9.52
CA ARG A 98 -20.06 28.92 -9.95
C ARG A 98 -19.21 30.18 -9.69
N THR A 99 -18.47 30.21 -8.59
CA THR A 99 -17.67 31.37 -8.16
C THR A 99 -16.28 31.44 -8.77
N ALA A 100 -15.80 30.36 -9.38
CA ALA A 100 -14.50 30.28 -10.04
C ALA A 100 -14.35 31.24 -11.23
N GLY A 101 -15.47 31.72 -11.80
CA GLY A 101 -15.51 32.70 -12.87
C GLY A 101 -15.79 32.09 -14.24
N PRO A 102 -16.07 32.92 -15.25
CA PRO A 102 -16.64 32.49 -16.53
C PRO A 102 -15.67 31.67 -17.41
N LYS A 103 -14.41 31.53 -16.97
CA LYS A 103 -13.37 30.82 -17.72
C LYS A 103 -13.02 29.47 -17.10
N TYR A 104 -13.61 29.10 -15.97
CA TYR A 104 -13.18 27.91 -15.24
C TYR A 104 -14.32 26.90 -15.12
N GLY A 105 -13.95 25.62 -15.11
CA GLY A 105 -14.82 24.50 -14.75
C GLY A 105 -14.17 23.69 -13.64
N LEU A 106 -15.01 23.01 -12.85
CA LEU A 106 -14.53 22.14 -11.78
C LEU A 106 -14.52 20.70 -12.29
N LEU A 107 -13.37 20.05 -12.14
CA LEU A 107 -13.20 18.64 -12.46
C LEU A 107 -13.17 17.81 -11.19
N ILE A 108 -13.96 16.74 -11.14
CA ILE A 108 -14.02 15.81 -10.01
C ILE A 108 -13.70 14.40 -10.50
N PHE A 109 -12.75 13.75 -9.83
CA PHE A 109 -12.42 12.35 -10.07
C PHE A 109 -13.21 11.45 -9.13
N ASP A 110 -14.17 10.71 -9.68
CA ASP A 110 -15.02 9.82 -8.88
C ASP A 110 -14.21 8.62 -8.39
N ASN A 111 -14.26 8.33 -7.09
CA ASN A 111 -13.50 7.26 -6.41
C ASN A 111 -11.97 7.39 -6.52
N TYR A 112 -11.45 8.61 -6.56
CA TYR A 112 -10.02 8.87 -6.59
C TYR A 112 -9.29 8.21 -5.42
N THR A 113 -8.14 7.59 -5.72
CA THR A 113 -7.20 7.05 -4.74
C THR A 113 -5.81 7.55 -5.06
N SER A 114 -4.99 7.79 -4.04
CA SER A 114 -3.61 8.27 -4.21
C SER A 114 -2.69 7.30 -4.96
N SER A 115 -3.12 6.05 -5.16
CA SER A 115 -2.41 5.05 -5.97
C SER A 115 -2.55 5.24 -7.49
N ILE A 116 -3.45 6.13 -7.94
CA ILE A 116 -3.66 6.41 -9.36
C ILE A 116 -2.96 7.73 -9.70
N GLY A 117 -1.97 7.65 -10.60
CA GLY A 117 -1.37 8.81 -11.24
C GLY A 117 -2.32 9.36 -12.31
N ILE A 118 -2.39 10.69 -12.39
CA ILE A 118 -3.30 11.40 -13.28
C ILE A 118 -2.50 12.44 -14.04
N ASP A 119 -2.54 12.36 -15.36
CA ASP A 119 -1.95 13.35 -16.25
C ASP A 119 -3.05 14.04 -17.04
N ILE A 120 -2.94 15.36 -17.19
CA ILE A 120 -3.83 16.16 -18.03
C ILE A 120 -3.00 16.71 -19.19
N ASN A 121 -3.40 16.40 -20.43
CA ASN A 121 -2.67 16.80 -21.64
C ASN A 121 -1.18 16.38 -21.59
N SER A 122 -0.89 15.22 -21.02
CA SER A 122 0.47 14.67 -20.79
C SER A 122 1.31 15.39 -19.73
N GLU A 123 0.71 16.28 -18.93
CA GLU A 123 1.36 16.88 -17.77
C GLU A 123 0.85 16.26 -16.47
N PRO A 124 1.74 15.84 -15.55
CA PRO A 124 1.34 15.21 -14.30
C PRO A 124 0.62 16.20 -13.40
N LEU A 125 -0.56 15.81 -12.93
CA LEU A 125 -1.39 16.61 -12.04
C LEU A 125 -1.44 15.98 -10.64
N VAL A 126 -1.02 16.75 -9.65
CA VAL A 126 -1.14 16.36 -8.24
C VAL A 126 -2.45 16.91 -7.68
N LEU A 127 -3.44 16.04 -7.55
CA LEU A 127 -4.74 16.41 -7.01
C LEU A 127 -4.71 16.58 -5.49
N LYS A 128 -5.38 17.63 -5.02
CA LYS A 128 -5.78 17.76 -3.62
C LYS A 128 -7.25 17.35 -3.52
N ASP A 129 -7.51 16.30 -2.75
CA ASP A 129 -8.87 15.78 -2.47
C ASP A 129 -9.68 15.36 -3.73
N GLY A 130 -9.00 14.91 -4.79
CA GLY A 130 -9.65 14.33 -5.97
C GLY A 130 -10.40 15.33 -6.87
N GLN A 131 -10.11 16.62 -6.74
CA GLN A 131 -10.72 17.69 -7.53
C GLN A 131 -9.68 18.69 -8.02
N GLU A 132 -9.92 19.31 -9.18
CA GLU A 132 -9.07 20.36 -9.74
C GLU A 132 -9.92 21.41 -10.46
N LEU A 133 -9.51 22.68 -10.36
CA LEU A 133 -10.13 23.78 -11.09
C LEU A 133 -9.29 24.10 -12.34
N LEU A 134 -9.89 23.94 -13.52
CA LEU A 134 -9.19 24.13 -14.79
C LEU A 134 -9.92 25.16 -15.66
N LEU A 135 -9.19 25.72 -16.63
CA LEU A 135 -9.80 26.58 -17.65
C LEU A 135 -10.78 25.77 -18.50
N PHE A 136 -11.80 26.42 -19.07
CA PHE A 136 -12.69 25.75 -20.01
C PHE A 136 -11.91 25.32 -21.27
N GLY A 137 -12.23 24.16 -21.80
CA GLY A 137 -11.54 23.59 -22.95
C GLY A 137 -11.63 22.08 -23.02
N ASP A 138 -11.06 21.52 -24.09
CA ASP A 138 -10.96 20.08 -24.27
C ASP A 138 -9.67 19.57 -23.64
N TYR A 139 -9.80 18.51 -22.85
CA TYR A 139 -8.70 17.90 -22.14
C TYR A 139 -8.65 16.40 -22.42
N THR A 140 -7.43 15.90 -22.54
CA THR A 140 -7.17 14.47 -22.52
C THR A 140 -6.61 14.09 -21.16
N ILE A 141 -7.38 13.31 -20.41
CA ILE A 141 -6.99 12.80 -19.11
C ILE A 141 -6.42 11.41 -19.29
N SER A 142 -5.19 11.20 -18.85
CA SER A 142 -4.57 9.89 -18.74
C SER A 142 -4.54 9.46 -17.28
N LEU A 143 -5.09 8.27 -17.02
CA LEU A 143 -5.13 7.64 -15.71
C LEU A 143 -4.19 6.44 -15.74
N GLY A 144 -3.28 6.32 -14.77
CA GLY A 144 -2.31 5.24 -14.72
C GLY A 144 -1.97 4.79 -13.30
N GLY A 145 -1.48 3.56 -13.16
CA GLY A 145 -1.03 3.01 -11.89
C GLY A 145 -0.22 1.73 -12.12
N GLU A 146 0.68 1.40 -11.19
CA GLU A 146 1.69 0.33 -11.36
C GLU A 146 1.08 -1.06 -11.64
N LEU A 147 -0.15 -1.31 -11.20
CA LEU A 147 -0.85 -2.61 -11.33
C LEU A 147 -2.11 -2.54 -12.22
N TYR A 148 -2.30 -1.44 -12.95
CA TYR A 148 -3.50 -1.16 -13.71
C TYR A 148 -3.21 -0.92 -15.19
N VAL A 149 -4.18 -1.24 -16.03
CA VAL A 149 -4.15 -0.86 -17.45
C VAL A 149 -4.43 0.65 -17.52
N PRO A 150 -3.55 1.45 -18.15
CA PRO A 150 -3.77 2.88 -18.27
C PRO A 150 -5.03 3.15 -19.10
N ALA A 151 -5.78 4.17 -18.72
CA ALA A 151 -6.97 4.62 -19.42
C ALA A 151 -6.79 6.06 -19.87
N GLN A 152 -7.34 6.38 -21.04
CA GLN A 152 -7.34 7.74 -21.59
C GLN A 152 -8.79 8.15 -21.81
N ILE A 153 -9.15 9.32 -21.31
CA ILE A 153 -10.51 9.86 -21.35
C ILE A 153 -10.44 11.26 -21.93
N GLU A 154 -11.16 11.49 -23.02
CA GLU A 154 -11.36 12.81 -23.60
C GLU A 154 -12.58 13.46 -22.95
N ILE A 155 -12.42 14.70 -22.51
CA ILE A 155 -13.47 15.47 -21.86
C ILE A 155 -13.50 16.90 -22.38
N SER A 156 -14.70 17.47 -22.47
CA SER A 156 -14.91 18.88 -22.75
C SER A 156 -15.39 19.58 -21.48
N LEU A 157 -14.52 20.41 -20.89
CA LEU A 157 -14.82 21.13 -19.66
C LEU A 157 -15.52 22.45 -19.99
N LEU A 158 -16.77 22.58 -19.56
CA LEU A 158 -17.58 23.79 -19.77
C LEU A 158 -17.45 24.76 -18.58
N PRO A 159 -17.56 26.08 -18.83
CA PRO A 159 -17.45 27.08 -17.77
C PRO A 159 -18.60 27.01 -16.79
N ASN A 160 -18.32 27.22 -15.50
CA ASN A 160 -19.27 27.14 -14.39
C ASN A 160 -19.97 25.78 -14.24
N THR A 161 -19.39 24.71 -14.77
CA THR A 161 -19.93 23.35 -14.67
C THR A 161 -19.02 22.46 -13.83
N ILE A 162 -19.62 21.40 -13.29
CA ILE A 162 -18.91 20.30 -12.64
C ILE A 162 -18.88 19.13 -13.61
N THR A 163 -17.68 18.70 -13.99
CA THR A 163 -17.48 17.51 -14.82
C THR A 163 -16.92 16.38 -13.97
N HIS A 164 -17.64 15.26 -13.97
CA HIS A 164 -17.25 14.05 -13.27
C HIS A 164 -16.46 13.13 -14.19
N VAL A 165 -15.30 12.69 -13.74
CA VAL A 165 -14.41 11.78 -14.45
C VAL A 165 -14.33 10.47 -13.67
N PRO A 166 -14.75 9.34 -14.25
CA PRO A 166 -14.62 8.06 -13.58
C PRO A 166 -13.14 7.69 -13.46
N SER A 167 -12.65 7.47 -12.23
CA SER A 167 -11.26 7.08 -11.99
C SER A 167 -11.04 5.57 -11.82
N THR A 168 -12.05 4.76 -12.15
CA THR A 168 -11.96 3.29 -12.04
C THR A 168 -11.11 2.70 -13.16
N LEU A 169 -9.95 2.16 -12.81
CA LEU A 169 -9.05 1.44 -13.71
C LEU A 169 -9.22 -0.08 -13.62
N LYS A 170 -9.00 -0.77 -14.74
CA LYS A 170 -8.93 -2.24 -14.77
C LYS A 170 -7.54 -2.70 -14.36
N ARG A 171 -7.46 -3.76 -13.54
CA ARG A 171 -6.18 -4.37 -13.18
C ARG A 171 -5.49 -4.93 -14.41
N ALA A 172 -4.16 -4.83 -14.45
CA ALA A 172 -3.37 -5.44 -15.50
C ALA A 172 -3.47 -6.98 -15.40
N GLU A 173 -3.61 -7.61 -16.56
CA GLU A 173 -3.56 -9.08 -16.69
C GLU A 173 -2.11 -9.53 -16.79
N LEU A 174 -1.77 -10.60 -16.07
CA LEU A 174 -0.47 -11.25 -16.12
C LEU A 174 -0.36 -12.25 -17.29
N GLY A 175 -1.50 -12.64 -17.87
CA GLY A 175 -1.59 -13.73 -18.84
C GLY A 175 -1.44 -15.10 -18.19
N ASP A 176 -1.03 -16.08 -18.99
CA ASP A 176 -0.78 -17.45 -18.53
C ASP A 176 0.60 -17.55 -17.87
N ILE A 177 0.64 -18.03 -16.64
CA ILE A 177 1.87 -18.18 -15.85
C ILE A 177 2.12 -19.67 -15.60
N ARG A 178 3.34 -20.13 -15.82
CA ARG A 178 3.80 -21.46 -15.40
C ARG A 178 4.64 -21.34 -14.13
N LEU A 179 4.23 -22.04 -13.09
CA LEU A 179 4.99 -22.23 -11.86
C LEU A 179 5.69 -23.59 -11.94
N SER A 180 6.97 -23.65 -11.62
CA SER A 180 7.74 -24.89 -11.56
C SER A 180 8.53 -24.98 -10.26
N SER A 181 8.65 -26.18 -9.69
CA SER A 181 9.51 -26.43 -8.55
C SER A 181 10.72 -27.27 -8.93
N THR A 182 11.91 -26.81 -8.55
CA THR A 182 13.16 -27.53 -8.77
C THR A 182 13.34 -28.74 -7.84
N LEU A 183 12.50 -28.86 -6.81
CA LEU A 183 12.64 -29.86 -5.74
C LEU A 183 11.54 -30.93 -5.77
N GLY A 184 10.82 -31.04 -6.89
CA GLY A 184 9.75 -32.02 -7.08
C GLY A 184 8.38 -31.47 -6.69
N LYS A 185 7.46 -32.35 -6.25
CA LYS A 185 6.08 -31.95 -6.00
C LYS A 185 5.98 -31.01 -4.80
N VAL A 186 5.24 -29.92 -4.98
CA VAL A 186 4.94 -28.93 -3.94
C VAL A 186 3.45 -28.60 -3.96
N GLN A 187 2.92 -28.17 -2.82
CA GLN A 187 1.57 -27.64 -2.70
C GLN A 187 1.58 -26.16 -3.11
N TRP A 188 0.77 -25.83 -4.12
CA TRP A 188 0.65 -24.49 -4.64
C TRP A 188 -0.60 -23.80 -4.09
N PHE A 189 -0.41 -22.63 -3.50
CA PHE A 189 -1.49 -21.73 -3.12
C PHE A 189 -1.36 -20.45 -3.93
N VAL A 190 -2.48 -19.98 -4.48
CA VAL A 190 -2.54 -18.77 -5.30
C VAL A 190 -3.65 -17.89 -4.74
N ASP A 191 -3.31 -16.66 -4.35
CA ASP A 191 -4.19 -15.71 -3.65
C ASP A 191 -4.88 -16.31 -2.43
N GLY A 192 -4.14 -17.16 -1.69
CA GLY A 192 -4.60 -17.83 -0.47
C GLY A 192 -5.43 -19.09 -0.71
N ALA A 193 -5.77 -19.44 -1.96
CA ALA A 193 -6.50 -20.66 -2.28
C ALA A 193 -5.55 -21.78 -2.70
N PHE A 194 -5.71 -22.98 -2.13
CA PHE A 194 -5.02 -24.18 -2.59
C PHE A 194 -5.45 -24.50 -4.03
N ARG A 195 -4.47 -24.74 -4.91
CA ARG A 195 -4.71 -25.08 -6.32
C ARG A 195 -4.41 -26.52 -6.63
N ASP A 196 -3.18 -26.98 -6.37
CA ASP A 196 -2.75 -28.33 -6.71
C ASP A 196 -1.47 -28.72 -5.95
N THR A 197 -1.13 -30.02 -5.98
CA THR A 197 0.15 -30.58 -5.56
C THR A 197 0.90 -31.18 -6.74
N SER A 198 1.76 -30.40 -7.37
CA SER A 198 2.43 -30.78 -8.62
C SER A 198 3.87 -30.23 -8.67
N VAL A 199 4.66 -30.74 -9.62
CA VAL A 199 5.98 -30.15 -9.93
C VAL A 199 5.79 -28.84 -10.68
N ASP A 200 4.85 -28.86 -11.63
CA ASP A 200 4.51 -27.71 -12.47
C ASP A 200 3.01 -27.41 -12.38
N LEU A 201 2.65 -26.13 -12.30
CA LEU A 201 1.28 -25.65 -12.32
C LEU A 201 1.17 -24.52 -13.35
N SER A 202 0.19 -24.60 -14.25
CA SER A 202 -0.14 -23.49 -15.14
C SER A 202 -1.38 -22.77 -14.63
N ILE A 203 -1.30 -21.46 -14.51
CA ILE A 203 -2.39 -20.59 -14.08
C ILE A 203 -2.76 -19.72 -15.28
N SER A 204 -4.00 -19.85 -15.73
CA SER A 204 -4.51 -19.03 -16.82
C SER A 204 -5.16 -17.75 -16.31
N SER A 205 -4.97 -16.65 -17.03
CA SER A 205 -5.67 -15.37 -16.81
C SER A 205 -5.56 -14.81 -15.37
N SER A 206 -4.35 -14.72 -14.82
CA SER A 206 -4.13 -14.08 -13.50
C SER A 206 -4.10 -12.55 -13.58
N MET A 207 -4.49 -11.88 -12.50
CA MET A 207 -4.41 -10.41 -12.37
C MET A 207 -3.32 -10.00 -11.38
N VAL A 208 -2.76 -8.81 -11.57
CA VAL A 208 -1.79 -8.22 -10.64
C VAL A 208 -2.50 -7.62 -9.39
N PRO A 209 -1.91 -7.68 -8.18
CA PRO A 209 -0.76 -8.50 -7.79
C PRO A 209 -1.18 -9.94 -7.51
N LEU A 210 -0.36 -10.90 -7.95
CA LEU A 210 -0.59 -12.32 -7.69
C LEU A 210 0.29 -12.77 -6.54
N VAL A 211 -0.31 -13.37 -5.50
CA VAL A 211 0.44 -13.93 -4.38
C VAL A 211 0.50 -15.44 -4.52
N ILE A 212 1.70 -15.98 -4.62
CA ILE A 212 1.96 -17.41 -4.76
C ILE A 212 2.65 -17.89 -3.50
N VAL A 213 2.15 -18.96 -2.90
CA VAL A 213 2.82 -19.66 -1.80
C VAL A 213 3.09 -21.09 -2.23
N ALA A 214 4.35 -21.50 -2.16
CA ALA A 214 4.76 -22.88 -2.35
C ALA A 214 5.08 -23.49 -0.99
N GLN A 215 4.45 -24.64 -0.70
CA GLN A 215 4.68 -25.39 0.54
C GLN A 215 5.07 -26.83 0.23
N LYS A 216 5.98 -27.37 1.02
CA LYS A 216 6.39 -28.76 0.96
C LYS A 216 6.79 -29.22 2.36
N GLU A 217 6.37 -30.40 2.75
CA GLU A 217 6.72 -30.95 4.07
C GLU A 217 8.25 -31.02 4.26
N GLY A 218 8.72 -30.53 5.41
CA GLY A 218 10.15 -30.44 5.74
C GLY A 218 10.91 -29.27 5.10
N PHE A 219 10.22 -28.41 4.34
CA PHE A 219 10.78 -27.21 3.73
C PHE A 219 10.07 -25.94 4.23
N ALA A 220 10.83 -24.86 4.37
CA ALA A 220 10.27 -23.55 4.65
C ALA A 220 9.36 -23.10 3.50
N SER A 221 8.15 -22.66 3.83
CA SER A 221 7.21 -22.11 2.86
C SER A 221 7.79 -20.88 2.19
N LYS A 222 7.64 -20.76 0.87
CA LYS A 222 8.10 -19.59 0.12
C LYS A 222 6.92 -18.83 -0.46
N THR A 223 6.80 -17.57 -0.07
CA THR A 223 5.80 -16.64 -0.58
C THR A 223 6.44 -15.71 -1.60
N LEU A 224 5.84 -15.61 -2.78
CA LEU A 224 6.25 -14.74 -3.88
C LEU A 224 5.10 -13.81 -4.24
N GLN A 225 5.41 -12.54 -4.44
CA GLN A 225 4.46 -11.55 -4.95
C GLN A 225 4.88 -11.14 -6.36
N VAL A 226 4.01 -11.39 -7.32
CA VAL A 226 4.28 -11.13 -8.74
C VAL A 226 3.57 -9.84 -9.13
N HIS A 227 4.39 -8.82 -9.42
CA HIS A 227 3.93 -7.49 -9.79
C HIS A 227 4.03 -7.19 -11.29
N LYS A 228 4.72 -8.06 -12.05
CA LYS A 228 4.97 -7.89 -13.49
C LYS A 228 4.59 -9.17 -14.24
N PRO A 229 4.16 -9.07 -15.51
CA PRO A 229 3.87 -10.24 -16.33
C PRO A 229 5.15 -11.06 -16.53
N VAL A 230 5.13 -12.29 -16.02
CA VAL A 230 6.22 -13.27 -16.14
C VAL A 230 5.60 -14.58 -16.59
N GLN A 231 6.13 -15.17 -17.66
CA GLN A 231 5.60 -16.42 -18.23
C GLN A 231 5.99 -17.66 -17.40
N GLU A 232 7.15 -17.63 -16.74
CA GLU A 232 7.65 -18.76 -15.96
C GLU A 232 8.29 -18.32 -14.65
N ILE A 233 7.89 -18.96 -13.55
CA ILE A 233 8.44 -18.71 -12.21
C ILE A 233 8.93 -20.04 -11.64
N SER A 234 10.25 -20.14 -11.46
CA SER A 234 10.86 -21.29 -10.80
C SER A 234 11.03 -21.03 -9.31
N VAL A 235 10.47 -21.92 -8.48
CA VAL A 235 10.46 -21.78 -7.03
C VAL A 235 11.40 -22.82 -6.40
N SER A 236 12.54 -22.32 -5.91
CA SER A 236 13.44 -23.05 -5.02
C SER A 236 13.00 -22.90 -3.56
N LEU A 237 12.71 -24.02 -2.91
CA LEU A 237 12.43 -24.10 -1.48
C LEU A 237 13.71 -24.44 -0.72
N HIS A 238 13.86 -23.93 0.50
CA HIS A 238 14.96 -24.32 1.38
C HIS A 238 14.41 -25.19 2.51
N PRO A 239 15.13 -26.23 2.95
CA PRO A 239 14.73 -27.01 4.09
C PRO A 239 14.55 -26.14 5.34
N GLU A 240 13.57 -26.46 6.18
CA GLU A 240 13.20 -25.64 7.34
C GLU A 240 14.34 -25.47 8.36
N TRP A 241 15.20 -26.49 8.46
CA TRP A 241 16.40 -26.48 9.31
C TRP A 241 17.49 -25.49 8.84
N MET A 242 17.50 -25.08 7.57
CA MET A 242 18.42 -24.05 7.09
C MET A 242 17.99 -22.63 7.47
N THR A 243 16.71 -22.43 7.81
CA THR A 243 16.18 -21.10 8.17
C THR A 243 16.23 -20.81 9.68
N SER A 244 16.49 -21.82 10.52
CA SER A 244 16.55 -21.65 11.97
C SER A 244 17.97 -21.30 12.43
N SER A 245 18.20 -20.01 12.73
CA SER A 245 19.44 -19.51 13.35
C SER A 245 19.80 -20.20 14.68
N ALA A 246 18.80 -20.76 15.37
CA ALA A 246 18.96 -21.51 16.61
C ALA A 246 19.76 -22.82 16.42
N LEU A 247 19.58 -23.55 15.31
CA LEU A 247 20.29 -24.80 15.05
C LEU A 247 21.78 -24.55 14.77
N LEU A 248 22.11 -23.47 14.07
CA LEU A 248 23.51 -23.08 13.85
C LEU A 248 24.18 -22.67 15.16
N GLN A 249 23.48 -21.96 16.04
CA GLN A 249 23.99 -21.60 17.37
C GLN A 249 24.20 -22.82 18.27
N GLU A 250 23.30 -23.81 18.22
CA GLU A 250 23.42 -25.05 18.99
C GLU A 250 24.65 -25.87 18.55
N GLU A 251 24.83 -26.06 17.24
CA GLU A 251 25.97 -26.79 16.68
C GLU A 251 27.30 -26.04 16.88
N GLN A 252 27.27 -24.71 16.80
CA GLN A 252 28.41 -23.87 17.18
C GLN A 252 28.78 -24.07 18.66
N ARG A 253 27.79 -24.07 19.56
CA ARG A 253 27.99 -24.27 21.01
C ARG A 253 28.58 -25.66 21.30
N ASP A 254 28.09 -26.69 20.63
CA ASP A 254 28.54 -28.07 20.83
C ASP A 254 29.96 -28.30 20.29
N PHE A 255 30.30 -27.68 19.15
CA PHE A 255 31.68 -27.61 18.68
C PHE A 255 32.61 -26.94 19.70
N TYR A 256 32.28 -25.75 20.20
CA TYR A 256 33.12 -25.05 21.19
C TYR A 256 33.24 -25.82 22.51
N LYS A 257 32.16 -26.49 22.95
CA LYS A 257 32.18 -27.35 24.15
C LYS A 257 33.15 -28.53 23.97
N SER A 258 33.12 -29.16 22.80
CA SER A 258 34.05 -30.25 22.45
C SER A 258 35.50 -29.78 22.35
N LEU A 259 35.72 -28.63 21.72
CA LEU A 259 37.06 -28.03 21.59
C LEU A 259 37.66 -27.70 22.97
N ARG A 260 36.88 -27.09 23.86
CA ARG A 260 37.30 -26.78 25.23
C ARG A 260 37.70 -28.04 26.00
N ASN A 261 36.86 -29.08 25.95
CA ASN A 261 37.14 -30.33 26.65
C ASN A 261 38.41 -30.99 26.11
N THR A 262 38.62 -30.96 24.79
CA THR A 262 39.83 -31.48 24.15
C THR A 262 41.08 -30.72 24.58
N MET A 263 41.03 -29.39 24.59
CA MET A 263 42.14 -28.56 25.09
C MET A 263 42.48 -28.86 26.56
N LEU A 264 41.48 -29.06 27.41
CA LEU A 264 41.70 -29.41 28.82
C LEU A 264 42.35 -30.79 28.98
N VAL A 265 41.90 -31.79 28.22
CA VAL A 265 42.45 -33.14 28.28
C VAL A 265 43.88 -33.18 27.72
N PHE A 266 44.16 -32.45 26.64
CA PHE A 266 45.54 -32.27 26.17
C PHE A 266 46.42 -31.53 27.18
N GLY A 267 45.90 -30.46 27.80
CA GLY A 267 46.61 -29.74 28.86
C GLY A 267 46.94 -30.67 30.03
N LEU A 268 46.02 -31.54 30.42
CA LEU A 268 46.22 -32.54 31.46
C LEU A 268 47.26 -33.60 31.06
N TYR A 269 47.23 -34.05 29.80
CA TYR A 269 48.24 -34.97 29.26
C TYR A 269 49.65 -34.36 29.28
N VAL A 270 49.81 -33.12 28.79
CA VAL A 270 51.08 -32.40 28.82
C VAL A 270 51.55 -32.16 30.25
N ALA A 271 50.65 -31.75 31.15
CA ALA A 271 50.95 -31.59 32.57
C ALA A 271 51.36 -32.92 33.23
N SER A 272 50.72 -34.03 32.88
CA SER A 272 51.08 -35.36 33.39
C SER A 272 52.47 -35.79 32.91
N ILE A 273 52.85 -35.46 31.67
CA ILE A 273 54.19 -35.75 31.15
C ILE A 273 55.23 -34.88 31.85
N THR A 274 55.01 -33.56 31.92
CA THR A 274 55.97 -32.65 32.54
C THR A 274 56.15 -32.95 34.02
N LEU A 275 55.06 -33.19 34.77
CA LEU A 275 55.13 -33.57 36.19
C LEU A 275 55.87 -34.90 36.38
N SER A 276 55.63 -35.91 35.55
CA SER A 276 56.34 -37.18 35.63
C SER A 276 57.84 -37.07 35.35
N GLN A 277 58.25 -36.11 34.52
CA GLN A 277 59.66 -35.83 34.23
C GLN A 277 60.31 -34.94 35.31
N THR A 278 59.52 -34.20 36.09
CA THR A 278 60.02 -33.27 37.10
C THR A 278 60.07 -33.89 38.50
N PHE A 279 59.20 -34.85 38.82
CA PHE A 279 59.09 -35.50 40.13
C PHE A 279 59.27 -37.02 40.00
N GLU A 280 60.26 -37.56 40.73
CA GLU A 280 60.60 -38.99 40.92
C GLU A 280 60.06 -39.98 39.87
N GLU A 281 60.93 -40.39 38.95
CA GLU A 281 60.69 -41.39 37.89
C GLU A 281 60.20 -42.77 38.42
N ALA A 282 60.32 -43.04 39.72
CA ALA A 282 60.03 -44.33 40.33
C ALA A 282 58.56 -44.53 40.75
N ASN A 283 57.67 -43.54 40.61
CA ASN A 283 56.28 -43.70 41.00
C ASN A 283 55.48 -44.47 39.91
N PRO A 284 54.99 -45.70 40.20
CA PRO A 284 54.33 -46.56 39.21
C PRO A 284 52.98 -46.02 38.72
N LEU A 285 52.46 -44.96 39.35
CA LEU A 285 51.18 -44.34 38.97
C LEU A 285 51.27 -43.43 37.75
N TRP A 286 52.48 -43.02 37.34
CA TRP A 286 52.64 -42.12 36.19
C TRP A 286 52.31 -42.78 34.85
N GLN A 287 52.71 -44.05 34.67
CA GLN A 287 52.45 -44.78 33.41
C GLN A 287 50.95 -44.98 33.14
N PRO A 288 50.12 -45.46 34.10
CA PRO A 288 48.68 -45.55 33.92
C PRO A 288 48.03 -44.18 33.65
N LEU A 289 48.50 -43.12 34.30
CA LEU A 289 47.97 -41.76 34.13
C LEU A 289 48.25 -41.21 32.73
N GLN A 290 49.44 -41.43 32.20
CA GLN A 290 49.81 -41.03 30.83
C GLN A 290 49.03 -41.82 29.76
N VAL A 291 48.82 -43.13 29.97
CA VAL A 291 48.02 -43.97 29.06
C VAL A 291 46.54 -43.57 29.10
N ALA A 292 45.99 -43.29 30.28
CA ALA A 292 44.62 -42.82 30.41
C ALA A 292 44.42 -41.45 29.74
N THR A 293 45.29 -40.48 30.04
CA THR A 293 45.18 -39.11 29.49
C THR A 293 45.40 -39.06 27.97
N SER A 294 46.29 -39.89 27.42
CA SER A 294 46.45 -40.03 25.96
C SER A 294 45.24 -40.68 25.27
N GLY A 295 44.65 -41.70 25.89
CA GLY A 295 43.40 -42.32 25.41
C GLY A 295 42.23 -41.34 25.41
N PHE A 296 42.05 -40.59 26.51
CA PHE A 296 41.04 -39.53 26.58
C PHE A 296 41.30 -38.42 25.56
N ALA A 297 42.56 -38.03 25.32
CA ALA A 297 42.89 -37.02 24.33
C ALA A 297 42.50 -37.45 22.91
N LEU A 298 42.77 -38.70 22.53
CA LEU A 298 42.40 -39.27 21.22
C LEU A 298 40.89 -39.36 21.01
N VAL A 299 40.12 -39.78 22.02
CA VAL A 299 38.66 -39.82 21.91
C VAL A 299 38.10 -38.39 21.80
N SER A 300 38.67 -37.45 22.54
CA SER A 300 38.25 -36.06 22.52
C SER A 300 38.57 -35.35 21.19
N THR A 301 39.70 -35.66 20.54
CA THR A 301 39.99 -35.14 19.20
C THR A 301 39.03 -35.66 18.15
N LEU A 302 38.74 -36.96 18.14
CA LEU A 302 37.76 -37.55 17.22
C LEU A 302 36.39 -36.91 17.40
N HIS A 303 35.94 -36.74 18.64
CA HIS A 303 34.67 -36.07 18.93
C HIS A 303 34.66 -34.61 18.42
N THR A 304 35.77 -33.89 18.56
CA THR A 304 35.88 -32.51 18.07
C THR A 304 35.92 -32.42 16.55
N ILE A 305 36.57 -33.37 15.87
CA ILE A 305 36.58 -33.45 14.41
C ILE A 305 35.17 -33.73 13.86
N MET A 306 34.42 -34.62 14.51
CA MET A 306 33.03 -34.89 14.14
C MET A 306 32.15 -33.65 14.27
N ASN A 307 32.25 -32.93 15.40
CA ASN A 307 31.46 -31.71 15.62
C ASN A 307 31.93 -30.53 14.75
N LEU A 308 33.20 -30.50 14.34
CA LEU A 308 33.68 -29.53 13.36
C LEU A 308 33.10 -29.81 11.97
N ALA A 309 33.01 -31.09 11.58
CA ALA A 309 32.44 -31.47 10.30
C ALA A 309 30.93 -31.16 10.24
N SER A 310 30.18 -31.39 11.32
CA SER A 310 28.76 -31.00 11.39
C SER A 310 28.59 -29.48 11.30
N TYR A 311 29.36 -28.73 12.08
CA TYR A 311 29.34 -27.26 12.04
C TYR A 311 29.76 -26.71 10.66
N ALA A 312 30.80 -27.25 10.03
CA ALA A 312 31.26 -26.81 8.71
C ALA A 312 30.25 -27.13 7.59
N ALA A 313 29.58 -28.29 7.66
CA ALA A 313 28.50 -28.62 6.75
C ALA A 313 27.33 -27.63 6.88
N LEU A 314 26.99 -27.24 8.11
CA LEU A 314 25.92 -26.27 8.38
C LEU A 314 26.31 -24.84 7.99
N ALA A 315 27.53 -24.40 8.31
CA ALA A 315 28.04 -23.07 7.97
C ALA A 315 28.24 -22.87 6.46
N SER A 316 28.67 -23.90 5.73
CA SER A 316 28.82 -23.84 4.26
C SER A 316 27.49 -23.88 3.51
N SER A 317 26.42 -24.38 4.14
CA SER A 317 25.07 -24.39 3.58
C SER A 317 24.36 -23.03 3.57
N GLY A 318 25.02 -21.96 4.04
CA GLY A 318 24.55 -20.58 3.86
C GLY A 318 23.52 -20.09 4.88
N VAL A 319 23.40 -20.77 6.03
CA VAL A 319 22.60 -20.29 7.17
C VAL A 319 23.25 -19.00 7.71
N ARG A 320 22.62 -17.85 7.46
CA ARG A 320 22.93 -16.54 8.06
C ARG A 320 21.69 -15.99 8.72
#